data_AF-A0A961IGK7-F1
#
_entry.id   AF-A0A961IGK7-F1
#
_cell.length_a   1.000
_cell.length_b   1.000
_cell.length_c   1.000
_cell.angle_alpha   90.00
_cell.angle_beta   90.00
_cell.angle_gamma   90.00
#
_symmetry.space_group_name_H-M   'P 1'
#
loop_
_entity.id
_entity.type
_entity.pdbx_description
1 polymer ?
#
loop_
_entity_poly.entity_id
_entity_poly.type
_entity_poly.pdbx_seq_one_letter_code
_entity_poly.pdbx_strand_id
1 'polypeptide(L)'
;MAVLFSFGTGRVKSICHLWASNILIETAKMLILDFYVDEPACFGVPPYLSPYCRYTAGALVDAGIPPEKIGYLTVDNWRSRGMNLPDEPELLVVIAGSTVPGKYLGGRIGTVAELFTLLEKRHHRQSSDRLVTLIGGPMRYASPDIRAEIQRRGGTLIRGDVEWYAHHVAAGRRAGMAHTLRELTPRDHTGQRRTYTGGVDRWAEAGAFLTRLHPNFPYSILELETYRGCTRSVFCSFCTEAFYGKPEFREVAGIAAEVAELHRMGNRF
;
A
#
# COMPACT_ATOMS: atom_id res chain seq x y z
N MET A 1 38.17 9.90 -2.71
CA MET A 1 38.40 9.98 -4.17
C MET A 1 37.08 10.38 -4.81
N ALA A 2 36.95 11.64 -5.23
CA ALA A 2 35.72 12.16 -5.82
C ALA A 2 35.59 11.63 -7.26
N VAL A 3 34.45 11.02 -7.60
CA VAL A 3 34.16 10.61 -8.98
C VAL A 3 33.14 11.60 -9.56
N LEU A 4 33.66 12.53 -10.36
CA LEU A 4 32.89 13.35 -11.29
C LEU A 4 32.43 12.47 -12.46
N PHE A 5 31.11 12.37 -12.70
CA PHE A 5 30.59 11.75 -13.91
C PHE A 5 30.18 12.81 -14.94
N SER A 6 30.89 12.77 -16.07
CA SER A 6 30.58 13.49 -17.31
C SER A 6 29.36 12.88 -17.98
N PHE A 7 28.37 13.72 -18.33
CA PHE A 7 27.17 13.29 -19.04
C PHE A 7 27.42 13.24 -20.55
N GLY A 8 27.68 12.04 -21.06
CA GLY A 8 27.60 11.71 -22.49
C GLY A 8 26.17 11.35 -22.88
N THR A 9 25.66 12.02 -23.90
CA THR A 9 24.32 11.81 -24.48
C THR A 9 24.23 10.49 -25.24
N GLY A 10 23.52 9.49 -24.71
CA GLY A 10 23.16 8.29 -25.47
C GLY A 10 22.60 7.15 -24.61
N ARG A 11 21.31 6.83 -24.78
CA ARG A 11 20.59 5.61 -24.31
C ARG A 11 21.06 4.97 -22.98
N VAL A 12 20.88 5.67 -21.85
CA VAL A 12 20.89 5.05 -20.51
C VAL A 12 19.77 5.69 -19.67
N LYS A 13 18.53 5.21 -19.77
CA LYS A 13 17.43 5.69 -18.91
C LYS A 13 16.56 4.61 -18.26
N SER A 14 16.69 3.33 -18.63
CA SER A 14 15.90 2.25 -18.02
C SER A 14 16.67 1.47 -16.95
N ILE A 15 17.95 1.17 -17.18
CA ILE A 15 18.75 0.33 -16.26
C ILE A 15 19.01 1.01 -14.91
N CYS A 16 19.28 2.32 -14.88
CA CYS A 16 19.64 3.02 -13.64
C CYS A 16 18.46 3.15 -12.65
N HIS A 17 17.23 3.31 -13.16
CA HIS A 17 16.02 3.35 -12.33
C HIS A 17 15.68 1.96 -11.78
N LEU A 18 15.73 0.91 -12.60
CA LEU A 18 15.48 -0.46 -12.16
C LEU A 18 16.49 -0.92 -11.10
N TRP A 19 17.76 -0.53 -11.25
CA TRP A 19 18.80 -0.82 -10.27
C TRP A 19 18.55 -0.08 -8.94
N ALA A 20 18.23 1.22 -8.99
CA ALA A 20 17.91 1.99 -7.79
C ALA A 20 16.65 1.46 -7.08
N SER A 21 15.60 1.13 -7.83
CA SER A 21 14.38 0.55 -7.28
C SER A 21 14.63 -0.83 -6.66
N ASN A 22 15.45 -1.68 -7.28
CA ASN A 22 15.82 -2.96 -6.69
C ASN A 22 16.64 -2.78 -5.40
N ILE A 23 17.61 -1.86 -5.36
CA ILE A 23 18.38 -1.56 -4.13
C ILE A 23 17.46 -1.05 -3.02
N LEU A 24 16.52 -0.16 -3.33
CA LEU A 24 15.54 0.33 -2.37
C LEU A 24 14.66 -0.81 -1.82
N ILE A 25 14.22 -1.73 -2.68
CA ILE A 25 13.44 -2.90 -2.27
C ILE A 25 14.25 -3.81 -1.33
N GLU A 26 15.52 -4.10 -1.65
CA GLU A 26 16.36 -4.98 -0.82
C GLU A 26 16.74 -4.37 0.55
N THR A 27 16.74 -3.04 0.66
CA THR A 27 17.16 -2.34 1.90
C THR A 27 16.01 -1.71 2.68
N ALA A 28 14.78 -1.90 2.22
CA ALA A 28 13.57 -1.33 2.80
C ALA A 28 13.30 -1.90 4.20
N LYS A 29 13.00 -1.01 5.15
CA LYS A 29 12.52 -1.40 6.49
C LYS A 29 11.00 -1.46 6.56
N MET A 30 10.33 -0.67 5.73
CA MET A 30 8.88 -0.72 5.53
C MET A 30 8.61 -1.15 4.09
N LEU A 31 7.87 -2.23 3.89
CA LEU A 31 7.57 -2.75 2.56
C LEU A 31 6.07 -2.69 2.30
N ILE A 32 5.68 -1.99 1.23
CA ILE A 32 4.33 -2.03 0.69
C ILE A 32 4.31 -3.11 -0.39
N LEU A 33 3.53 -4.15 -0.16
CA LEU A 33 3.31 -5.24 -1.11
C LEU A 33 1.91 -5.11 -1.71
N ASP A 34 1.88 -4.69 -2.97
CA ASP A 34 0.66 -4.43 -3.72
C ASP A 34 0.15 -5.71 -4.36
N PHE A 35 -0.88 -6.32 -3.75
CA PHE A 35 -1.61 -7.45 -4.32
C PHE A 35 -2.63 -7.00 -5.36
N TYR A 36 -2.62 -5.72 -5.69
CA TYR A 36 -3.65 -5.01 -6.42
C TYR A 36 -4.99 -5.05 -5.67
N VAL A 37 -5.83 -4.08 -6.00
CA VAL A 37 -7.19 -3.99 -5.49
C VAL A 37 -8.15 -3.87 -6.66
N ASP A 38 -9.37 -4.32 -6.46
CA ASP A 38 -10.46 -4.04 -7.39
C ASP A 38 -11.78 -3.90 -6.63
N GLU A 39 -12.20 -2.66 -6.44
CA GLU A 39 -13.51 -2.31 -5.95
C GLU A 39 -14.16 -1.28 -6.87
N PRO A 40 -15.50 -1.12 -6.86
CA PRO A 40 -16.18 -0.25 -7.82
C PRO A 40 -15.72 1.21 -7.86
N ALA A 41 -15.11 1.70 -6.78
CA ALA A 41 -14.58 3.05 -6.66
C ALA A 41 -13.04 3.14 -6.84
N CYS A 42 -12.34 2.00 -6.95
CA CYS A 42 -10.87 1.96 -6.99
C CYS A 42 -10.39 0.69 -7.71
N PHE A 43 -9.81 0.89 -8.88
CA PHE A 43 -9.23 -0.12 -9.74
C PHE A 43 -7.70 -0.05 -9.67
N GLY A 44 -7.09 -0.91 -8.87
CA GLY A 44 -5.66 -0.87 -8.58
C GLY A 44 -4.80 -1.86 -9.37
N VAL A 45 -5.32 -2.45 -10.45
CA VAL A 45 -4.57 -3.41 -11.28
C VAL A 45 -3.84 -2.68 -12.41
N PRO A 46 -2.57 -3.00 -12.74
CA PRO A 46 -1.83 -2.32 -13.80
C PRO A 46 -2.63 -2.18 -15.10
N PRO A 47 -2.61 -0.98 -15.73
CA PRO A 47 -1.65 0.12 -15.50
C PRO A 47 -1.96 1.06 -14.31
N TYR A 48 -2.94 0.76 -13.48
CA TYR A 48 -3.37 1.64 -12.40
C TYR A 48 -2.53 1.47 -11.13
N LEU A 49 -2.42 2.54 -10.34
CA LEU A 49 -1.85 2.53 -8.99
C LEU A 49 -2.86 3.10 -7.99
N SER A 50 -3.29 2.24 -7.07
CA SER A 50 -4.34 2.57 -6.11
C SER A 50 -3.92 3.69 -5.14
N PRO A 51 -4.88 4.50 -4.65
CA PRO A 51 -4.61 5.48 -3.61
C PRO A 51 -4.16 4.82 -2.31
N TYR A 52 -4.64 3.60 -1.98
CA TYR A 52 -4.24 2.86 -0.78
C TYR A 52 -2.72 2.72 -0.65
N CYS A 53 -2.04 2.34 -1.74
CA CYS A 53 -0.58 2.20 -1.75
C CYS A 53 0.11 3.54 -1.50
N ARG A 54 -0.29 4.59 -2.23
CA ARG A 54 0.32 5.92 -2.11
C ARG A 54 0.08 6.55 -0.75
N TYR A 55 -1.15 6.49 -0.25
CA TYR A 55 -1.53 7.00 1.07
C TYR A 55 -0.85 6.22 2.19
N THR A 56 -0.66 4.90 2.06
CA THR A 56 0.15 4.12 3.00
C THR A 56 1.60 4.60 3.02
N ALA A 57 2.20 4.88 1.85
CA ALA A 57 3.56 5.40 1.77
C ALA A 57 3.68 6.77 2.44
N GLY A 58 2.74 7.68 2.18
CA GLY A 58 2.70 8.99 2.82
C GLY A 58 2.47 8.92 4.33
N ALA A 59 1.61 8.00 4.78
CA ALA A 59 1.39 7.73 6.20
C ALA A 59 2.67 7.26 6.91
N LEU A 60 3.49 6.45 6.25
CA LEU A 60 4.80 6.06 6.78
C LEU A 60 5.78 7.25 6.83
N VAL A 61 5.77 8.11 5.81
CA VAL A 61 6.58 9.34 5.81
C VAL A 61 6.17 10.29 6.93
N ASP A 62 4.87 10.52 7.12
CA ASP A 62 4.30 11.35 8.20
C ASP A 62 4.66 10.77 9.60
N ALA A 63 4.77 9.44 9.72
CA ALA A 63 5.27 8.77 10.92
C ALA A 63 6.80 8.87 11.13
N GLY A 64 7.49 9.64 10.28
CA GLY A 64 8.93 9.89 10.35
C GLY A 64 9.79 8.75 9.81
N ILE A 65 9.28 7.97 8.85
CA ILE A 65 10.08 7.01 8.09
C ILE A 65 10.63 7.72 6.84
N PRO A 66 11.96 7.72 6.63
CA PRO A 66 12.54 8.30 5.41
C PRO A 66 12.06 7.56 4.15
N PRO A 67 11.73 8.25 3.04
CA PRO A 67 11.27 7.63 1.80
C PRO A 67 12.17 6.51 1.27
N GLU A 68 13.49 6.63 1.43
CA GLU A 68 14.49 5.63 1.03
C GLU A 68 14.43 4.32 1.84
N LYS A 69 13.70 4.31 2.95
CA LYS A 69 13.44 3.11 3.77
C LYS A 69 12.07 2.47 3.47
N ILE A 70 11.32 3.02 2.53
CA ILE A 70 10.01 2.54 2.11
C ILE A 70 10.13 1.88 0.74
N GLY A 71 9.96 0.57 0.70
CA GLY A 71 9.94 -0.23 -0.52
C GLY A 71 8.53 -0.40 -1.07
N TYR A 72 8.45 -0.60 -2.39
CA TYR A 72 7.22 -0.97 -3.09
C TYR A 72 7.47 -2.20 -3.95
N LEU A 73 6.62 -3.21 -3.81
CA LEU A 73 6.70 -4.45 -4.55
C LEU A 73 5.31 -4.82 -5.04
N THR A 74 5.13 -5.00 -6.34
CA THR A 74 3.88 -5.56 -6.87
C THR A 74 3.84 -7.07 -6.70
N VAL A 75 2.65 -7.66 -6.66
CA VAL A 75 2.49 -9.12 -6.61
C VAL A 75 3.14 -9.81 -7.81
N ASP A 76 3.15 -9.18 -9.00
CA ASP A 76 3.82 -9.74 -10.17
C ASP A 76 5.34 -9.75 -10.02
N ASN A 77 5.94 -8.69 -9.45
CA ASN A 77 7.36 -8.69 -9.10
C ASN A 77 7.69 -9.68 -7.98
N TRP A 78 6.81 -9.82 -6.99
CA TRP A 78 6.98 -10.82 -5.94
C TRP A 78 6.93 -12.25 -6.51
N ARG A 79 6.01 -12.54 -7.44
CA ARG A 79 5.95 -13.81 -8.17
C ARG A 79 7.23 -14.07 -8.96
N SER A 80 7.71 -13.08 -9.71
CA SER A 80 8.93 -13.22 -10.53
C SER A 80 10.19 -13.44 -9.69
N ARG A 81 10.17 -13.02 -8.43
CA ARG A 81 11.21 -13.28 -7.41
C ARG A 81 11.05 -14.63 -6.68
N GLY A 82 10.24 -15.54 -7.22
CA GLY A 82 10.00 -16.86 -6.62
C GLY A 82 9.15 -16.78 -5.34
N MET A 83 8.29 -15.77 -5.23
CA MET A 83 7.42 -15.52 -4.07
C MET A 83 8.21 -15.38 -2.77
N ASN A 84 9.32 -14.65 -2.84
CA ASN A 84 10.18 -14.36 -1.69
C ASN A 84 10.15 -12.86 -1.42
N LEU A 85 10.08 -12.51 -0.13
CA LEU A 85 10.29 -11.13 0.29
C LEU A 85 11.79 -10.78 0.21
N PRO A 86 12.11 -9.48 -0.01
CA PRO A 86 13.45 -8.98 0.24
C PRO A 86 13.83 -9.15 1.71
N ASP A 87 15.12 -9.02 2.01
CA ASP A 87 15.64 -9.29 3.35
C ASP A 87 15.23 -8.19 4.37
N GLU A 88 14.83 -8.64 5.56
CA GLU A 88 14.65 -7.82 6.77
C GLU A 88 13.65 -6.64 6.80
N PRO A 89 12.48 -6.66 6.12
CA PRO A 89 11.45 -5.70 6.47
C PRO A 89 11.04 -5.87 7.93
N GLU A 90 10.71 -4.75 8.58
CA GLU A 90 10.20 -4.71 9.96
C GLU A 90 8.69 -4.50 9.96
N LEU A 91 8.17 -3.84 8.93
CA LEU A 91 6.75 -3.73 8.64
C LEU A 91 6.49 -4.14 7.19
N LEU A 92 5.57 -5.06 7.00
CA LEU A 92 5.00 -5.43 5.71
C LEU A 92 3.55 -4.97 5.69
N VAL A 93 3.20 -4.10 4.75
CA VAL A 93 1.82 -3.70 4.50
C VAL A 93 1.37 -4.32 3.19
N VAL A 94 0.47 -5.29 3.26
CA VAL A 94 -0.13 -5.92 2.08
C VAL A 94 -1.43 -5.20 1.76
N ILE A 95 -1.52 -4.63 0.56
CA ILE A 95 -2.74 -3.98 0.06
C ILE A 95 -3.42 -4.96 -0.89
N ALA A 96 -4.60 -5.46 -0.51
CA ALA A 96 -5.23 -6.57 -1.22
C ALA A 96 -6.76 -6.52 -1.20
N GLY A 97 -7.36 -7.22 -2.16
CA GLY A 97 -8.77 -7.57 -2.16
C GLY A 97 -9.49 -7.08 -3.40
N SER A 98 -10.41 -7.92 -3.87
CA SER A 98 -11.29 -7.62 -4.98
C SER A 98 -12.72 -7.92 -4.56
N THR A 99 -13.63 -6.97 -4.79
CA THR A 99 -15.06 -7.10 -4.47
C THR A 99 -15.92 -7.19 -5.72
N VAL A 100 -15.32 -7.19 -6.90
CA VAL A 100 -15.98 -7.38 -8.18
C VAL A 100 -15.24 -8.44 -9.00
N PRO A 101 -15.95 -9.29 -9.76
CA PRO A 101 -15.31 -10.21 -10.68
C PRO A 101 -14.71 -9.43 -11.85
N GLY A 102 -13.44 -9.69 -12.18
CA GLY A 102 -12.73 -8.98 -13.24
C GLY A 102 -11.75 -9.86 -14.01
N LYS A 103 -11.52 -9.50 -15.28
CA LYS A 103 -10.38 -9.93 -16.09
C LYS A 103 -9.53 -8.71 -16.36
N TYR A 104 -8.22 -8.82 -16.12
CA TYR A 104 -7.32 -7.67 -16.13
C TYR A 104 -6.25 -7.85 -17.20
N LEU A 105 -5.90 -6.76 -17.88
CA LEU A 105 -4.98 -6.78 -19.03
C LEU A 105 -3.50 -6.72 -18.63
N GLY A 106 -3.15 -6.00 -17.57
CA GLY A 106 -1.76 -5.66 -17.24
C GLY A 106 -1.14 -6.41 -16.05
N GLY A 107 -1.94 -7.15 -15.27
CA GLY A 107 -1.47 -7.86 -14.08
C GLY A 107 -2.54 -8.80 -13.56
N ARG A 108 -2.19 -9.60 -12.55
CA ARG A 108 -3.16 -10.51 -11.91
C ARG A 108 -3.26 -10.21 -10.41
N ILE A 109 -4.46 -9.93 -9.93
CA ILE A 109 -4.72 -9.72 -8.50
C ILE A 109 -4.14 -10.89 -7.68
N GLY A 110 -3.51 -10.56 -6.56
CA GLY A 110 -3.02 -11.52 -5.59
C GLY A 110 -4.16 -12.28 -4.94
N THR A 111 -4.04 -13.60 -4.90
CA THR A 111 -5.07 -14.48 -4.34
C THR A 111 -4.92 -14.65 -2.83
N VAL A 112 -5.99 -15.07 -2.17
CA VAL A 112 -5.95 -15.46 -0.74
C VAL A 112 -4.97 -16.63 -0.50
N ALA A 113 -4.87 -17.57 -1.45
CA ALA A 113 -3.90 -18.65 -1.38
C ALA A 113 -2.45 -18.11 -1.42
N GLU A 114 -2.16 -17.15 -2.31
CA GLU A 114 -0.86 -16.49 -2.37
C GLU A 114 -0.54 -15.71 -1.09
N LEU A 115 -1.55 -15.08 -0.48
CA LEU A 115 -1.39 -14.43 0.84
C LEU A 115 -1.02 -15.47 1.92
N PHE A 116 -1.67 -16.63 1.94
CA PHE A 116 -1.31 -17.69 2.89
C PHE A 116 0.12 -18.19 2.66
N THR A 117 0.52 -18.41 1.41
CA THR A 117 1.91 -18.76 1.07
C THR A 117 2.91 -17.69 1.51
N LEU A 118 2.57 -16.41 1.34
CA LEU A 118 3.38 -15.29 1.81
C LEU A 118 3.59 -15.36 3.34
N LEU A 119 2.51 -15.56 4.10
CA LEU A 119 2.56 -15.63 5.57
C LEU A 119 3.29 -16.90 6.07
N GLU A 120 3.15 -18.04 5.38
CA GLU A 120 3.90 -19.28 5.67
C GLU A 120 5.41 -19.10 5.49
N LYS A 121 5.82 -18.62 4.31
CA LYS A 121 7.25 -18.43 3.99
C LYS A 121 7.92 -17.45 4.94
N ARG A 122 7.16 -16.42 5.38
CA ARG A 122 7.59 -15.51 6.44
C ARG A 122 7.87 -16.27 7.74
N HIS A 123 6.92 -17.10 8.20
CA HIS A 123 7.04 -17.85 9.45
C HIS A 123 8.29 -18.76 9.46
N HIS A 124 8.66 -19.34 8.32
CA HIS A 124 9.85 -20.21 8.21
C HIS A 124 11.18 -19.45 8.16
N ARG A 125 11.20 -18.17 7.76
CA ARG A 125 12.43 -17.39 7.60
C ARG A 125 12.88 -16.67 8.88
N GLN A 126 12.04 -16.55 9.90
CA GLN A 126 12.36 -15.73 11.08
C GLN A 126 12.18 -16.50 12.39
N SER A 127 13.28 -16.65 13.14
CA SER A 127 13.29 -16.95 14.58
C SER A 127 13.00 -15.72 15.45
N SER A 128 12.66 -14.57 14.85
CA SER A 128 12.48 -13.30 15.56
C SER A 128 11.10 -12.72 15.25
N ASP A 129 10.32 -12.43 16.29
CA ASP A 129 9.00 -11.78 16.32
C ASP A 129 8.97 -10.34 15.74
N ARG A 130 9.93 -10.00 14.86
CA ARG A 130 10.30 -8.63 14.51
C ARG A 130 9.50 -8.05 13.34
N LEU A 131 9.13 -8.86 12.35
CA LEU A 131 8.29 -8.38 11.25
C LEU A 131 6.84 -8.25 11.72
N VAL A 132 6.24 -7.09 11.49
CA VAL A 132 4.80 -6.87 11.65
C VAL A 132 4.15 -6.92 10.27
N THR A 133 3.02 -7.61 10.14
CA THR A 133 2.31 -7.70 8.85
C THR A 133 0.89 -7.17 8.97
N LEU A 134 0.63 -6.05 8.32
CA LEU A 134 -0.68 -5.43 8.18
C LEU A 134 -1.26 -5.84 6.82
N ILE A 135 -2.53 -6.21 6.80
CA ILE A 135 -3.23 -6.57 5.57
C ILE A 135 -4.46 -5.68 5.46
N GLY A 136 -4.51 -4.86 4.42
CA GLY A 136 -5.54 -3.86 4.19
C GLY A 136 -6.21 -3.98 2.83
N GLY A 137 -6.86 -2.90 2.40
CA GLY A 137 -7.66 -2.85 1.18
C GLY A 137 -9.06 -3.47 1.34
N PRO A 138 -9.76 -3.78 0.24
CA PRO A 138 -11.08 -4.38 0.27
C PRO A 138 -11.12 -5.76 0.96
N MET A 139 -9.98 -6.43 1.14
CA MET A 139 -9.92 -7.72 1.85
C MET A 139 -10.34 -7.63 3.32
N ARG A 140 -10.49 -6.41 3.89
CA ARG A 140 -11.09 -6.19 5.21
C ARG A 140 -12.48 -6.84 5.38
N TYR A 141 -13.18 -7.10 4.27
CA TYR A 141 -14.48 -7.76 4.22
C TYR A 141 -14.41 -9.30 4.09
N ALA A 142 -13.21 -9.90 4.14
CA ALA A 142 -13.05 -11.34 4.09
C ALA A 142 -13.82 -12.08 5.20
N SER A 143 -14.18 -13.33 4.90
CA SER A 143 -14.93 -14.20 5.82
C SER A 143 -14.20 -14.39 7.16
N PRO A 144 -14.92 -14.73 8.23
CA PRO A 144 -14.31 -15.06 9.52
C PRO A 144 -13.22 -16.14 9.43
N ASP A 145 -13.40 -17.14 8.56
CA ASP A 145 -12.43 -18.22 8.37
C ASP A 145 -11.12 -17.74 7.76
N ILE A 146 -11.19 -16.93 6.70
CA ILE A 146 -9.99 -16.33 6.09
C ILE A 146 -9.29 -15.43 7.10
N ARG A 147 -10.04 -14.66 7.89
CA ARG A 147 -9.46 -13.81 8.93
C ARG A 147 -8.75 -14.62 10.01
N ALA A 148 -9.37 -15.69 10.50
CA ALA A 148 -8.79 -16.57 11.49
C ALA A 148 -7.51 -17.24 10.95
N GLU A 149 -7.51 -17.62 9.68
CA GLU A 149 -6.35 -18.18 8.97
C GLU A 149 -5.20 -17.17 8.87
N ILE A 150 -5.48 -15.92 8.47
CA ILE A 150 -4.50 -14.82 8.45
C ILE A 150 -3.86 -14.64 9.83
N GLN A 151 -4.69 -14.57 10.87
CA GLN A 151 -4.24 -14.35 12.25
C GLN A 151 -3.38 -15.51 12.75
N ARG A 152 -3.76 -16.76 12.46
CA ARG A 152 -3.00 -17.96 12.85
C ARG A 152 -1.61 -17.99 12.22
N ARG A 153 -1.47 -17.40 11.03
CA ARG A 153 -0.21 -17.32 10.28
C ARG A 153 0.59 -16.05 10.60
N GLY A 154 0.18 -15.27 11.61
CA GLY A 154 0.91 -14.10 12.11
C GLY A 154 0.69 -12.81 11.31
N GLY A 155 -0.30 -12.76 10.42
CA GLY A 155 -0.76 -11.52 9.80
C GLY A 155 -1.89 -10.87 10.60
N THR A 156 -2.09 -9.56 10.42
CA THR A 156 -3.23 -8.84 11.01
C THR A 156 -4.06 -8.21 9.91
N LEU A 157 -5.28 -8.72 9.72
CA LEU A 157 -6.26 -8.13 8.82
C LEU A 157 -6.86 -6.87 9.45
N ILE A 158 -6.58 -5.72 8.85
CA ILE A 158 -7.06 -4.43 9.31
C ILE A 158 -8.52 -4.24 8.92
N ARG A 159 -9.36 -3.97 9.91
CA ARG A 159 -10.81 -3.74 9.74
C ARG A 159 -11.14 -2.30 9.37
N GLY A 160 -10.26 -1.38 9.70
CA GLY A 160 -10.31 0.04 9.34
C GLY A 160 -9.44 0.38 8.13
N ASP A 161 -8.92 1.61 8.09
CA ASP A 161 -8.07 2.09 7.00
C ASP A 161 -6.59 1.79 7.30
N VAL A 162 -5.96 0.97 6.47
CA VAL A 162 -4.64 0.39 6.72
C VAL A 162 -3.53 1.42 6.83
N GLU A 163 -3.61 2.51 6.09
CA GLU A 163 -2.71 3.66 6.16
C GLU A 163 -2.70 4.31 7.54
N TRP A 164 -3.85 4.37 8.23
CA TRP A 164 -3.92 4.88 9.59
C TRP A 164 -3.15 3.98 10.54
N TYR A 165 -3.31 2.67 10.40
CA TYR A 165 -2.58 1.69 11.21
C TYR A 165 -1.09 1.69 10.87
N ALA A 166 -0.73 1.78 9.59
CA ALA A 166 0.66 1.88 9.15
C ALA A 166 1.36 3.09 9.76
N HIS A 167 0.71 4.27 9.77
CA HIS A 167 1.21 5.46 10.46
C HIS A 167 1.46 5.19 11.95
N HIS A 168 0.44 4.76 12.69
CA HIS A 168 0.53 4.65 14.15
C HIS A 168 1.50 3.54 14.59
N VAL A 169 1.51 2.41 13.89
CA VAL A 169 2.47 1.33 14.12
C VAL A 169 3.89 1.82 13.86
N ALA A 170 4.14 2.51 12.74
CA ALA A 170 5.47 3.05 12.42
C ALA A 170 5.90 4.17 13.38
N ALA A 171 4.98 5.02 13.84
CA ALA A 171 5.26 6.06 14.84
C ALA A 171 5.60 5.44 16.21
N GLY A 172 4.93 4.33 16.57
CA GLY A 172 5.15 3.55 17.79
C GLY A 172 6.39 2.66 17.77
N ARG A 173 7.20 2.67 16.69
CA ARG A 173 8.35 1.76 16.51
C ARG A 173 9.36 1.76 17.65
N ARG A 174 9.51 2.86 18.39
CA ARG A 174 10.40 2.94 19.57
C ARG A 174 9.91 2.10 20.75
N ALA A 175 8.60 2.02 20.94
CA ALA A 175 7.95 1.17 21.95
C ALA A 175 7.77 -0.29 21.47
N GLY A 176 7.87 -0.51 20.16
CA GLY A 176 7.78 -1.81 19.51
C GLY A 176 6.51 -1.93 18.66
N MET A 177 6.68 -2.09 17.35
CA MET A 177 5.57 -2.09 16.38
C MET A 177 4.52 -3.18 16.67
N ALA A 178 4.96 -4.38 17.06
CA ALA A 178 4.05 -5.48 17.39
C ALA A 178 3.21 -5.18 18.65
N HIS A 179 3.80 -4.47 19.63
CA HIS A 179 3.09 -4.03 20.82
C HIS A 179 2.06 -2.97 20.47
N THR A 180 2.46 -1.92 19.75
CA THR A 180 1.55 -0.87 19.28
C THR A 180 0.39 -1.46 18.47
N LEU A 181 0.65 -2.39 17.54
CA LEU A 181 -0.41 -3.02 16.77
C LEU A 181 -1.43 -3.73 17.67
N ARG A 182 -0.98 -4.49 18.68
CA ARG A 182 -1.88 -5.18 19.62
C ARG A 182 -2.79 -4.22 20.38
N GLU A 183 -2.28 -3.06 20.76
CA GLU A 183 -3.07 -2.01 21.44
C GLU A 183 -4.12 -1.38 20.51
N LEU A 184 -3.79 -1.25 19.21
CA LEU A 184 -4.69 -0.68 18.21
C LEU A 184 -5.74 -1.66 17.68
N THR A 185 -5.51 -2.97 17.86
CA THR A 185 -6.42 -4.03 17.41
C THR A 185 -6.89 -4.95 18.54
N PRO A 186 -7.53 -4.44 19.60
CA PRO A 186 -8.15 -5.29 20.61
C PRO A 186 -9.28 -6.13 19.99
N ARG A 187 -9.68 -7.24 20.62
CA ARG A 187 -10.62 -8.21 20.03
C ARG A 187 -11.94 -7.59 19.52
N ASP A 188 -12.42 -6.54 20.19
CA ASP A 188 -13.71 -5.90 19.89
C ASP A 188 -13.58 -4.59 19.10
N HIS A 189 -12.41 -4.29 18.51
CA HIS A 189 -12.24 -3.05 17.75
C HIS A 189 -13.08 -3.06 16.46
N THR A 190 -13.74 -1.94 16.19
CA THR A 190 -14.59 -1.74 15.00
C THR A 190 -13.81 -1.27 13.76
N GLY A 191 -12.50 -1.02 13.92
CA GLY A 191 -11.60 -0.54 12.86
C GLY A 191 -11.55 0.98 12.82
N GLN A 192 -10.36 1.55 13.06
CA GLN A 192 -10.18 3.01 12.97
C GLN A 192 -10.11 3.47 11.52
N ARG A 193 -10.74 4.61 11.25
CA ARG A 193 -10.78 5.22 9.92
C ARG A 193 -9.97 6.50 9.91
N ARG A 194 -9.35 6.78 8.78
CA ARG A 194 -8.72 8.08 8.52
C ARG A 194 -9.78 9.14 8.26
N THR A 195 -9.40 10.40 8.43
CA THR A 195 -10.14 11.57 7.93
C THR A 195 -9.33 12.25 6.83
N TYR A 196 -9.97 13.08 6.00
CA TYR A 196 -9.26 13.81 4.96
C TYR A 196 -8.24 14.79 5.53
N THR A 197 -8.71 15.72 6.38
CA THR A 197 -7.89 16.77 6.99
C THR A 197 -6.85 16.23 7.99
N GLY A 198 -7.19 15.14 8.68
CA GLY A 198 -6.33 14.52 9.69
C GLY A 198 -5.30 13.55 9.14
N GLY A 199 -5.40 13.14 7.87
CA GLY A 199 -4.53 12.13 7.29
C GLY A 199 -4.35 12.26 5.78
N VAL A 200 -5.41 11.99 5.01
CA VAL A 200 -5.30 11.77 3.55
C VAL A 200 -4.61 12.92 2.83
N ASP A 201 -4.96 14.17 3.12
CA ASP A 201 -4.40 15.31 2.39
C ASP A 201 -2.87 15.39 2.54
N ARG A 202 -2.37 15.16 3.76
CA ARG A 202 -0.92 15.12 4.02
C ARG A 202 -0.27 13.89 3.40
N TRP A 203 -0.91 12.73 3.52
CA TRP A 203 -0.36 11.46 3.06
C TRP A 203 -0.38 11.33 1.53
N ALA A 204 -1.32 11.98 0.86
CA ALA A 204 -1.42 12.00 -0.59
C ALA A 204 -0.18 12.63 -1.23
N GLU A 205 0.20 13.82 -0.78
CA GLU A 205 1.40 14.51 -1.23
C GLU A 205 2.67 13.77 -0.80
N ALA A 206 2.79 13.44 0.49
CA ALA A 206 3.97 12.79 1.04
C ALA A 206 4.24 11.41 0.41
N GLY A 207 3.20 10.72 -0.05
CA GLY A 207 3.28 9.40 -0.69
C GLY A 207 3.50 9.43 -2.20
N ALA A 208 3.48 10.60 -2.85
CA ALA A 208 3.57 10.73 -4.30
C ALA A 208 4.85 10.10 -4.89
N PHE A 209 5.95 10.07 -4.13
CA PHE A 209 7.22 9.48 -4.57
C PHE A 209 7.08 7.98 -4.92
N LEU A 210 6.11 7.28 -4.32
CA LEU A 210 5.87 5.85 -4.56
C LEU A 210 5.64 5.55 -6.05
N THR A 211 5.06 6.50 -6.79
CA THR A 211 4.82 6.37 -8.24
C THR A 211 6.10 6.04 -9.00
N ARG A 212 7.25 6.58 -8.60
CA ARG A 212 8.56 6.33 -9.23
C ARG A 212 9.11 4.93 -8.94
N LEU A 213 8.56 4.23 -7.95
CA LEU A 213 8.89 2.85 -7.64
C LEU A 213 8.01 1.86 -8.38
N HIS A 214 6.91 2.31 -9.00
CA HIS A 214 6.00 1.45 -9.75
C HIS A 214 6.68 0.93 -11.03
N PRO A 215 6.56 -0.36 -11.38
CA PRO A 215 7.23 -0.95 -12.56
C PRO A 215 6.87 -0.29 -13.88
N ASN A 216 5.66 0.27 -13.98
CA ASN A 216 5.19 0.91 -15.20
C ASN A 216 5.50 2.41 -15.27
N PHE A 217 6.14 3.00 -14.26
CA PHE A 217 6.47 4.43 -14.28
C PHE A 217 7.27 4.81 -15.55
N PRO A 218 6.95 5.93 -16.23
CA PRO A 218 5.94 6.94 -15.89
C PRO A 218 4.55 6.68 -16.49
N TYR A 219 4.29 5.49 -17.04
CA TYR A 219 3.06 5.11 -17.74
C TYR A 219 2.09 4.38 -16.81
N SER A 220 1.64 5.08 -15.77
CA SER A 220 0.71 4.56 -14.77
C SER A 220 -0.50 5.48 -14.63
N ILE A 221 -1.69 4.91 -14.61
CA ILE A 221 -2.92 5.66 -14.33
C ILE A 221 -3.01 5.83 -12.82
N LEU A 222 -2.97 7.07 -12.35
CA LEU A 222 -3.03 7.39 -10.93
C LEU A 222 -4.46 7.75 -10.55
N GLU A 223 -5.05 6.92 -9.71
CA GLU A 223 -6.39 7.16 -9.20
C GLU A 223 -6.37 8.20 -8.08
N LEU A 224 -7.39 9.06 -8.03
CA LEU A 224 -7.54 10.10 -7.02
C LEU A 224 -8.83 9.88 -6.25
N GLU A 225 -8.73 9.82 -4.93
CA GLU A 225 -9.90 9.79 -4.07
C GLU A 225 -10.43 11.22 -3.88
N THR A 226 -11.68 11.44 -4.29
CA THR A 226 -12.37 12.75 -4.19
C THR A 226 -13.39 12.78 -3.06
N TYR A 227 -13.91 11.62 -2.66
CA TYR A 227 -14.80 11.43 -1.52
C TYR A 227 -14.85 9.94 -1.18
N ARG A 228 -15.43 9.61 -0.01
CA ARG A 228 -15.74 8.24 0.43
C ARG A 228 -17.15 8.19 1.00
N GLY A 229 -17.76 7.02 1.03
CA GLY A 229 -19.18 6.86 1.34
C GLY A 229 -20.05 7.09 0.10
N CYS A 230 -21.38 7.05 0.26
CA CYS A 230 -22.29 7.16 -0.89
C CYS A 230 -23.39 8.19 -0.66
N THR A 231 -23.59 9.07 -1.65
CA THR A 231 -24.64 10.10 -1.65
C THR A 231 -26.05 9.55 -1.85
N ARG A 232 -26.18 8.28 -2.29
CA ARG A 232 -27.47 7.66 -2.58
C ARG A 232 -28.16 7.22 -1.29
N SER A 233 -29.47 7.41 -1.23
CA SER A 233 -30.32 6.82 -0.19
C SER A 233 -30.56 5.32 -0.40
N VAL A 234 -30.48 4.85 -1.65
CA VAL A 234 -30.53 3.43 -2.04
C VAL A 234 -29.22 3.06 -2.70
N PHE A 235 -28.46 2.17 -2.05
CA PHE A 235 -27.14 1.74 -2.50
C PHE A 235 -27.20 0.80 -3.70
N CYS A 236 -26.18 0.85 -4.55
CA CYS A 236 -25.98 -0.13 -5.61
C CYS A 236 -25.61 -1.48 -4.99
N SER A 237 -26.16 -2.58 -5.51
CA SER A 237 -25.93 -3.94 -5.01
C SER A 237 -24.48 -4.40 -5.09
N PHE A 238 -23.69 -3.82 -5.99
CA PHE A 238 -22.29 -4.17 -6.22
C PHE A 238 -21.30 -3.23 -5.50
N CYS A 239 -21.75 -2.07 -5.01
CA CYS A 239 -20.87 -1.01 -4.55
C CYS A 239 -20.48 -1.17 -3.08
N THR A 240 -19.18 -1.13 -2.79
CA THR A 240 -18.63 -1.20 -1.44
C THR A 240 -18.77 0.12 -0.66
N GLU A 241 -19.06 1.23 -1.34
CA GLU A 241 -19.19 2.56 -0.72
C GLU A 241 -20.26 2.63 0.37
N ALA A 242 -21.29 1.78 0.28
CA ALA A 242 -22.32 1.65 1.30
C ALA A 242 -21.74 1.32 2.69
N PHE A 243 -20.63 0.55 2.74
CA PHE A 243 -19.98 0.16 3.99
C PHE A 243 -19.16 1.31 4.62
N TYR A 244 -18.83 2.34 3.85
CA TYR A 244 -18.18 3.55 4.37
C TYR A 244 -19.20 4.53 4.98
N GLY A 245 -20.47 4.45 4.59
CA GLY A 245 -21.57 5.21 5.19
C GLY A 245 -21.92 6.49 4.44
N LYS A 246 -22.30 7.54 5.18
CA LYS A 246 -22.61 8.85 4.60
C LYS A 246 -21.39 9.43 3.89
N PRO A 247 -21.58 10.19 2.79
CA PRO A 247 -20.47 10.71 2.02
C PRO A 247 -19.69 11.74 2.84
N GLU A 248 -18.38 11.58 2.86
CA GLU A 248 -17.42 12.58 3.32
C GLU A 248 -16.64 13.03 2.07
N PHE A 249 -16.60 14.34 1.81
CA PHE A 249 -15.94 14.90 0.64
C PHE A 249 -14.57 15.43 1.02
N ARG A 250 -13.61 15.24 0.11
CA ARG A 250 -12.29 15.81 0.25
C ARG A 250 -12.26 17.25 -0.26
N GLU A 251 -11.44 18.07 0.38
CA GLU A 251 -11.27 19.45 -0.02
C GLU A 251 -10.55 19.57 -1.38
N VAL A 252 -11.04 20.46 -2.23
CA VAL A 252 -10.46 20.69 -3.57
C VAL A 252 -8.99 21.08 -3.49
N ALA A 253 -8.61 21.85 -2.46
CA ALA A 253 -7.23 22.25 -2.23
C ALA A 253 -6.31 21.04 -1.99
N GLY A 254 -6.75 20.05 -1.21
CA GLY A 254 -5.99 18.83 -0.95
C GLY A 254 -5.83 17.96 -2.20
N ILE A 255 -6.90 17.86 -3.01
CA ILE A 255 -6.84 17.15 -4.31
C ILE A 255 -5.86 17.85 -5.26
N ALA A 256 -5.94 19.18 -5.37
CA ALA A 256 -5.06 19.97 -6.24
C ALA A 256 -3.58 19.85 -5.82
N ALA A 257 -3.30 19.84 -4.53
CA ALA A 257 -1.94 19.68 -4.00
C ALA A 257 -1.36 18.30 -4.34
N GLU A 258 -2.16 17.23 -4.18
CA GLU A 258 -1.77 15.88 -4.62
C GLU A 258 -1.47 15.83 -6.13
N VAL A 259 -2.35 16.40 -6.97
CA VAL A 259 -2.13 16.43 -8.43
C VAL A 259 -0.84 17.17 -8.78
N ALA A 260 -0.60 18.33 -8.15
CA ALA A 260 0.60 19.12 -8.37
C ALA A 260 1.87 18.34 -7.98
N GLU A 261 1.84 17.63 -6.86
CA GLU A 261 2.96 16.83 -6.39
C GLU A 261 3.20 15.58 -7.26
N LEU A 262 2.14 14.89 -7.68
CA LEU A 262 2.21 13.80 -8.65
C LEU A 262 2.84 14.27 -9.96
N HIS A 263 2.45 15.44 -10.45
CA HIS A 263 3.05 16.05 -11.64
C HIS A 263 4.54 16.36 -11.42
N ARG A 264 4.90 16.92 -10.26
CA ARG A 264 6.30 17.21 -9.88
C ARG A 264 7.16 15.94 -9.81
N MET A 265 6.58 14.81 -9.41
CA MET A 265 7.23 13.49 -9.41
C MET A 265 7.42 12.89 -10.81
N GLY A 266 6.91 13.54 -11.87
CA GLY A 266 7.14 13.14 -13.25
C GLY A 266 6.02 12.31 -13.87
N ASN A 267 4.85 12.22 -13.21
CA ASN A 267 3.66 11.57 -13.77
C ASN A 267 3.03 12.51 -14.81
N ARG A 268 3.21 12.18 -16.09
CA ARG A 268 2.79 13.00 -17.24
C ARG A 268 1.96 12.23 -18.27
N PHE A 269 1.83 10.92 -18.10
CA PHE A 269 1.22 9.98 -19.04
C PHE A 269 0.21 9.09 -18.33
#